data_AF-A0AAE9H8D6-F1
#
_entry.id   AF-A0AAE9H8D6-F1
#
_cell.length_a   1.000
_cell.length_b   1.000
_cell.length_c   1.000
_cell.angle_alpha   90.00
_cell.angle_beta   90.00
_cell.angle_gamma   90.00
#
_symmetry.space_group_name_H-M   'P 1'
#
loop_
_entity.id
_entity.type
_entity.pdbx_description
1 polymer ?
#
loop_
_entity_poly.entity_id
_entity_poly.type
_entity_poly.pdbx_seq_one_letter_code
_entity_poly.pdbx_strand_id
1 'polypeptide(L)'
;MRILMLAPALLLAACQTTVPTEKVGSEAWLEKVDRQLAVSDGQGHGPDYGSQEWCNVVHIRLYGQRSAQPVPCDQAWMEKVDQEMKKR
;
A
#
# COMPACT_ATOMS: atom_id res chain seq x y z
N MET A 1 53.62 -19.34 -21.85
CA MET A 1 52.85 -18.89 -20.67
C MET A 1 51.43 -18.58 -21.12
N ARG A 2 50.47 -19.49 -20.91
CA ARG A 2 49.08 -19.33 -21.37
C ARG A 2 48.23 -19.23 -20.10
N ILE A 3 47.79 -18.01 -19.78
CA ILE A 3 47.06 -17.71 -18.54
C ILE A 3 45.69 -18.37 -18.65
N LEU A 4 45.46 -19.41 -17.84
CA LEU A 4 44.13 -19.96 -17.59
C LEU A 4 43.37 -18.91 -16.77
N MET A 5 42.44 -18.19 -17.39
CA MET A 5 41.51 -17.34 -16.65
C MET A 5 40.47 -18.23 -15.96
N LEU A 6 40.67 -18.51 -14.68
CA LEU A 6 39.66 -19.09 -13.80
C LEU A 6 38.61 -18.00 -13.54
N ALA A 7 37.46 -18.07 -14.21
CA ALA A 7 36.32 -17.20 -13.90
C ALA A 7 35.72 -17.64 -12.55
N PRO A 8 35.67 -16.78 -11.52
CA PRO A 8 35.00 -17.12 -10.28
C PRO A 8 33.50 -17.08 -10.53
N ALA A 9 32.84 -18.24 -10.45
CA ALA A 9 31.39 -18.34 -10.40
C ALA A 9 30.92 -17.72 -9.06
N LEU A 10 30.63 -16.43 -9.08
CA LEU A 10 30.01 -15.72 -7.97
C LEU A 10 28.55 -16.16 -7.88
N LEU A 11 28.27 -17.17 -7.05
CA LEU A 11 26.91 -17.54 -6.68
C LEU A 11 26.33 -16.48 -5.74
N LEU A 12 25.65 -15.48 -6.33
CA LEU A 12 24.77 -14.57 -5.61
C LEU A 12 23.50 -15.35 -5.20
N ALA A 13 23.49 -15.90 -3.98
CA ALA A 13 22.28 -16.40 -3.36
C ALA A 13 21.36 -15.20 -3.02
N ALA A 14 20.37 -14.93 -3.87
CA ALA A 14 19.35 -13.93 -3.58
C ALA A 14 18.42 -14.46 -2.49
N CYS A 15 18.52 -13.91 -1.28
CA CYS A 15 17.46 -14.07 -0.28
C CYS A 15 16.19 -13.41 -0.82
N GLN A 16 15.21 -14.22 -1.22
CA GLN A 16 13.88 -13.72 -1.56
C GLN A 16 13.13 -13.50 -0.25
N THR A 17 13.11 -12.26 0.24
CA THR A 17 12.16 -11.83 1.27
C THR A 17 10.76 -11.91 0.66
N THR A 18 10.04 -12.98 0.98
CA THR A 18 8.61 -13.08 0.67
C THR A 18 7.88 -12.11 1.58
N VAL A 19 7.64 -10.89 1.09
CA VAL A 19 6.75 -9.95 1.80
C VAL A 19 5.38 -10.62 1.86
N PRO A 20 4.85 -10.93 3.06
CA PRO A 20 3.52 -11.54 3.17
C PRO A 20 2.52 -10.67 2.43
N THR A 21 1.62 -11.29 1.66
CA THR A 21 0.54 -10.56 1.02
C THR A 21 -0.34 -9.99 2.12
N GLU A 22 -0.23 -8.67 2.31
CA GLU A 22 -0.97 -7.91 3.30
C GLU A 22 -2.47 -8.04 3.04
N LYS A 23 -3.23 -8.42 4.09
CA LYS A 23 -4.69 -8.60 3.98
C LYS A 23 -5.36 -7.24 3.85
N VAL A 24 -6.15 -7.06 2.79
CA VAL A 24 -6.99 -5.86 2.60
C VAL A 24 -7.91 -5.66 3.80
N GLY A 25 -7.91 -4.45 4.36
CA GLY A 25 -8.68 -4.08 5.56
C GLY A 25 -8.01 -4.43 6.90
N SER A 26 -6.81 -5.03 6.89
CA SER A 26 -6.00 -5.13 8.11
C SER A 26 -5.43 -3.78 8.53
N GLU A 27 -5.01 -3.64 9.79
CA GLU A 27 -4.40 -2.41 10.30
C GLU A 27 -3.17 -1.98 9.49
N ALA A 28 -2.29 -2.92 9.14
CA ALA A 28 -1.14 -2.65 8.28
C ALA A 28 -1.58 -2.08 6.92
N TRP A 29 -2.65 -2.65 6.34
CA TRP A 29 -3.19 -2.18 5.06
C TRP A 29 -3.75 -0.77 5.16
N LEU A 30 -4.48 -0.47 6.23
CA LEU A 30 -5.02 0.87 6.50
C LEU A 30 -3.87 1.87 6.64
N GLU A 31 -2.84 1.54 7.42
CA GLU A 31 -1.66 2.38 7.61
C GLU A 31 -0.92 2.62 6.29
N LYS A 32 -0.76 1.58 5.46
CA LYS A 32 -0.15 1.71 4.14
C LYS A 32 -0.97 2.64 3.23
N VAL A 33 -2.29 2.46 3.16
CA VAL A 33 -3.16 3.32 2.36
C VAL A 33 -3.08 4.76 2.84
N ASP A 34 -3.11 4.98 4.16
CA ASP A 34 -3.00 6.31 4.77
C ASP A 34 -1.71 7.00 4.33
N ARG A 35 -0.55 6.33 4.51
CA ARG A 35 0.76 6.87 4.12
C ARG A 35 0.86 7.13 2.62
N GLN A 36 0.43 6.20 1.77
CA GLN A 36 0.57 6.35 0.32
C GLN A 36 -0.33 7.44 -0.26
N LEU A 37 -1.50 7.69 0.35
CA LEU A 37 -2.42 8.76 -0.07
C LEU A 37 -2.28 10.05 0.76
N ALA A 38 -1.34 10.08 1.71
CA ALA A 38 -1.11 11.16 2.67
C ALA A 38 -2.39 11.61 3.40
N VAL A 39 -3.23 10.65 3.81
CA VAL A 39 -4.53 10.93 4.45
C VAL A 39 -4.33 11.65 5.77
N SER A 40 -3.45 11.13 6.62
CA SER A 40 -3.00 11.78 7.85
C SER A 40 -1.70 12.56 7.64
N ASP A 41 -1.37 13.45 8.58
CA ASP A 41 -0.17 14.28 8.50
C ASP A 41 1.12 13.59 9.01
N GLY A 42 0.98 12.36 9.55
CA GLY A 42 2.08 11.60 10.13
C GLY A 42 2.58 12.10 11.50
N GLN A 43 1.95 13.11 12.08
CA GLN A 43 2.28 13.67 13.40
C GLN A 43 1.24 13.34 14.47
N GLY A 44 0.31 12.43 14.16
CA GLY A 44 -0.83 12.10 15.01
C GLY A 44 -2.06 12.96 14.77
N HIS A 45 -2.08 13.78 13.71
CA HIS A 45 -3.31 14.44 13.25
C HIS A 45 -3.85 13.75 12.00
N GLY A 46 -5.15 13.46 12.04
CA GLY A 46 -5.85 12.79 10.97
C GLY A 46 -7.03 12.00 11.51
N PRO A 47 -7.88 11.47 10.62
CA PRO A 47 -8.98 10.61 11.03
C PRO A 47 -8.47 9.23 11.45
N ASP A 48 -9.14 8.62 12.42
CA ASP A 48 -8.82 7.25 12.87
C ASP A 48 -8.95 6.25 11.71
N TYR A 49 -8.01 5.31 11.62
CA TYR A 49 -7.99 4.30 10.55
C TYR A 49 -9.29 3.50 10.49
N GLY A 50 -9.84 3.37 9.28
CA GLY A 50 -11.11 2.66 9.06
C GLY A 50 -12.35 3.40 9.56
N SER A 51 -12.22 4.60 10.12
CA SER A 51 -13.37 5.46 10.40
C SER A 51 -14.05 5.91 9.10
N GLN A 52 -15.32 6.30 9.20
CA GLN A 52 -16.07 6.83 8.06
C GLN A 52 -15.40 8.09 7.47
N GLU A 53 -14.82 8.94 8.31
CA GLU A 53 -14.09 10.13 7.87
C GLU A 53 -12.83 9.73 7.09
N TRP A 54 -12.04 8.80 7.62
CA TRP A 54 -10.85 8.28 6.96
C TRP A 54 -11.17 7.70 5.57
N CYS A 55 -12.22 6.88 5.49
CA CYS A 55 -12.67 6.30 4.23
C CYS A 55 -13.10 7.36 3.19
N ASN A 56 -13.76 8.44 3.63
CA ASN A 56 -14.13 9.55 2.74
C ASN A 56 -12.89 10.33 2.26
N VAL A 57 -11.90 10.57 3.13
CA VAL A 57 -10.66 11.25 2.72
C VAL A 57 -9.86 10.38 1.75
N VAL A 58 -9.72 9.07 2.02
CA VAL A 58 -9.14 8.11 1.08
C VAL A 58 -9.81 8.21 -0.29
N HIS A 59 -11.14 8.23 -0.34
CA HIS A 59 -11.86 8.37 -1.60
C HIS A 59 -11.48 9.67 -2.34
N ILE A 60 -11.46 10.80 -1.64
CA ILE A 60 -11.09 12.09 -2.24
C ILE A 60 -9.66 12.06 -2.79
N ARG A 61 -8.70 11.53 -2.02
CA ARG A 61 -7.29 11.45 -2.46
C ARG A 61 -7.10 10.47 -3.62
N LEU A 62 -7.83 9.36 -3.61
CA LEU A 62 -7.70 8.30 -4.60
C LEU A 62 -8.42 8.61 -5.91
N TYR A 63 -9.54 9.33 -5.90
CA TYR A 63 -10.32 9.59 -7.11
C TYR A 63 -10.34 11.07 -7.52
N GLY A 64 -9.76 11.96 -6.70
CA GLY A 64 -9.71 13.40 -6.97
C GLY A 64 -11.04 14.13 -6.83
N GLN A 65 -12.07 13.48 -6.27
CA GLN A 65 -13.40 14.06 -6.10
C GLN A 65 -14.09 13.53 -4.84
N ARG A 66 -15.06 14.30 -4.32
CA ARG A 66 -15.94 13.87 -3.23
C ARG A 66 -17.01 12.92 -3.77
N SER A 67 -17.35 11.90 -3.00
CA SER A 67 -18.54 11.09 -3.26
C SER A 67 -19.81 11.89 -2.90
N ALA A 68 -20.91 11.63 -3.61
CA ALA A 68 -22.20 12.28 -3.34
C ALA A 68 -22.82 11.87 -2.00
N GLN A 69 -22.43 10.71 -1.48
CA GLN A 69 -22.82 10.14 -0.19
C GLN A 69 -21.55 9.63 0.52
N PRO A 70 -21.55 9.45 1.85
CA PRO A 70 -20.47 8.78 2.54
C PRO A 70 -20.15 7.43 1.87
N VAL A 71 -18.87 7.13 1.67
CA VAL A 71 -18.48 5.86 1.05
C VAL A 71 -18.81 4.70 2.00
N PRO A 72 -19.12 3.50 1.49
CA PRO A 72 -19.56 2.37 2.33
C PRO A 72 -18.56 1.94 3.39
N CYS A 73 -17.25 2.17 3.17
CA CYS A 73 -16.18 1.82 4.11
C CYS A 73 -16.18 0.34 4.54
N ASP A 74 -16.75 -0.55 3.71
CA ASP A 74 -16.81 -1.99 3.92
C ASP A 74 -15.68 -2.72 3.18
N GLN A 75 -15.59 -4.05 3.37
CA GLN A 75 -14.55 -4.88 2.75
C GLN A 75 -14.55 -4.76 1.21
N ALA A 76 -15.72 -4.71 0.57
CA ALA A 76 -15.82 -4.62 -0.89
C ALA A 76 -15.31 -3.27 -1.40
N TRP A 77 -15.57 -2.19 -0.67
CA TRP A 77 -14.98 -0.88 -0.95
C TRP A 77 -13.46 -0.88 -0.73
N MET A 78 -12.97 -1.47 0.36
CA MET A 78 -11.53 -1.58 0.64
C MET A 78 -10.80 -2.37 -0.45
N GLU A 79 -11.39 -3.44 -0.97
CA GLU A 79 -10.84 -4.19 -2.10
C GLU A 79 -10.75 -3.35 -3.36
N LYS A 80 -11.77 -2.53 -3.65
CA LYS A 80 -11.70 -1.58 -4.78
C LYS A 80 -10.58 -0.56 -4.60
N VAL A 81 -10.43 0.00 -3.39
CA VAL A 81 -9.31 0.89 -3.06
C VAL A 81 -7.98 0.19 -3.32
N ASP A 82 -7.80 -1.03 -2.84
CA ASP A 82 -6.57 -1.80 -3.04
C ASP A 82 -6.26 -2.04 -4.53
N GLN A 83 -7.27 -2.36 -5.34
CA GLN A 83 -7.08 -2.54 -6.78
C GLN A 83 -6.71 -1.24 -7.49
N GLU A 84 -7.30 -0.10 -7.10
CA GLU A 84 -6.93 1.20 -7.69
C GLU A 84 -5.52 1.65 -7.24
N MET A 85 -5.14 1.38 -5.99
CA MET A 85 -3.78 1.63 -5.50
C MET A 85 -2.73 0.87 -6.30
N LYS A 86 -3.01 -0.37 -6.73
CA LYS A 86 -2.11 -1.20 -7.55
C LYS A 86 -1.87 -0.67 -8.97
N LYS A 87 -2.71 0.24 -9.46
CA LYS A 87 -2.59 0.82 -10.81
C LYS A 87 -1.77 2.11 -10.87
N ARG A 88 -1.40 2.64 -9.71
CA ARG A 88 -0.68 3.91 -9.55
C ARG A 88 0.83 3.68 -9.54
#